data_AF-A0A9E2U3C4-F1
#
_entry.id   AF-A0A9E2U3C4-F1
#
_cell.length_a   1.000
_cell.length_b   1.000
_cell.length_c   1.000
_cell.angle_alpha   90.00
_cell.angle_beta   90.00
_cell.angle_gamma   90.00
#
_symmetry.space_group_name_H-M   'P 1'
#
loop_
_entity.id
_entity.type
_entity.pdbx_description
1 polymer ?
#
loop_
_entity_poly.entity_id
_entity_poly.type
_entity_poly.pdbx_seq_one_letter_code
_entity_poly.pdbx_strand_id
1 'polypeptide(L)'
;MNDAPVIPGYDYGAARAAHSPVTVDELRMLEQTVGWTEADGDAVAMAAEVLAGQEEAMVDSWRSIIGEHEHLAKWFFGPEGKPDEAYKAAVKKRFVRWVADLCRRERD
;
A
#
# COMPACT_ATOMS: atom_id res chain seq x y z
N MET A 1 1.29 -7.66 -23.85
CA MET A 1 1.93 -6.68 -22.94
C MET A 1 0.83 -5.71 -22.52
N ASN A 2 0.28 -5.87 -21.32
CA ASN A 2 -0.68 -4.91 -20.77
C ASN A 2 0.14 -3.83 -20.07
N ASP A 3 0.22 -2.64 -20.64
CA ASP A 3 0.73 -1.48 -19.93
C ASP A 3 -0.23 -1.18 -18.78
N ALA A 4 0.22 -1.47 -17.56
CA ALA A 4 -0.53 -1.07 -16.38
C ALA A 4 -0.69 0.47 -16.38
N PRO A 5 -1.87 0.99 -16.02
CA PRO A 5 -2.11 2.42 -16.05
C PRO A 5 -1.13 3.16 -15.14
N VAL A 6 -0.62 4.30 -15.63
CA VAL A 6 0.29 5.17 -14.87
C VAL A 6 -0.49 5.76 -13.67
N ILE A 7 0.00 5.50 -12.45
CA ILE A 7 -0.58 6.03 -11.21
C ILE A 7 0.26 7.24 -10.75
N PRO A 8 -0.31 8.47 -10.70
CA PRO A 8 0.44 9.65 -10.27
C PRO A 8 1.05 9.50 -8.87
N GLY A 9 2.36 9.72 -8.80
CA GLY A 9 3.16 9.63 -7.58
C GLY A 9 3.43 8.20 -7.09
N TYR A 10 3.13 7.17 -7.90
CA TYR A 10 3.55 5.80 -7.63
C TYR A 10 4.85 5.51 -8.40
N ASP A 11 5.95 5.51 -7.66
CA ASP A 11 7.31 5.52 -8.21
C ASP A 11 8.08 4.23 -7.90
N TYR A 12 7.37 3.13 -7.62
CA TYR A 12 7.98 1.83 -7.32
C TYR A 12 8.92 1.40 -8.46
N GLY A 13 10.17 1.07 -8.12
CA GLY A 13 11.20 0.68 -9.08
C GLY A 13 11.75 1.81 -9.97
N ALA A 14 11.27 3.05 -9.82
CA ALA A 14 11.79 4.16 -10.61
C ALA A 14 13.17 4.59 -10.11
N ALA A 15 14.10 4.89 -11.03
CA ALA A 15 15.46 5.34 -10.70
C ALA A 15 15.53 6.64 -9.86
N ARG A 16 14.43 7.40 -9.80
CA ARG A 16 14.32 8.61 -8.95
C ARG A 16 13.95 8.30 -7.50
N ALA A 17 13.51 7.08 -7.20
CA ALA A 17 13.19 6.68 -5.83
C ALA A 17 14.48 6.61 -5.01
N ALA A 18 14.43 7.12 -3.78
CA ALA A 18 15.57 7.03 -2.88
C ALA A 18 15.82 5.57 -2.49
N HIS A 19 17.09 5.19 -2.36
CA HIS A 19 17.44 3.91 -1.75
C HIS A 19 17.03 3.90 -0.27
N SER A 20 16.44 2.79 0.16
CA SER A 20 16.13 2.57 1.57
C SER A 20 17.42 2.60 2.40
N PRO A 21 17.42 3.24 3.58
CA PRO A 21 18.52 3.13 4.52
C PRO A 21 18.54 1.75 5.22
N VAL A 22 17.45 0.98 5.12
CA VAL A 22 17.34 -0.40 5.62
C VAL A 22 17.80 -1.34 4.52
N THR A 23 18.84 -2.11 4.82
CA THR A 23 19.40 -3.14 3.95
C THR A 23 18.52 -4.40 3.91
N VAL A 24 18.75 -5.27 2.93
CA VAL A 24 18.06 -6.56 2.83
C VAL A 24 18.35 -7.43 4.07
N ASP A 25 19.58 -7.43 4.58
CA ASP A 25 19.93 -8.18 5.79
C ASP A 25 19.17 -7.67 7.02
N GLU A 26 19.02 -6.36 7.16
CA GLU A 26 18.18 -5.76 8.20
C GLU A 26 16.70 -6.08 8.02
N LEU A 27 16.20 -6.11 6.79
CA LEU A 27 14.86 -6.57 6.50
C LEU A 27 14.67 -8.04 6.93
N ARG A 28 15.63 -8.93 6.68
CA ARG A 28 15.58 -10.33 7.16
C ARG A 28 15.57 -10.42 8.68
N MET A 29 16.29 -9.54 9.38
CA MET A 29 16.22 -9.47 10.85
C MET A 29 14.86 -8.97 11.35
N LEU A 30 14.25 -8.00 10.67
CA LEU A 30 12.90 -7.52 10.98
C LEU A 30 11.86 -8.62 10.75
N GLU A 31 11.97 -9.37 9.65
CA GLU A 31 11.12 -10.53 9.36
C GLU A 31 11.20 -11.57 10.49
N GLN A 32 12.40 -11.93 10.93
CA GLN A 32 12.58 -12.83 12.08
C GLN A 32 11.95 -12.28 13.36
N THR A 33 12.06 -10.97 13.60
CA THR A 33 11.52 -10.30 14.79
C THR A 33 9.99 -10.41 14.87
N VAL A 34 9.31 -10.32 13.72
CA VAL A 34 7.84 -10.47 13.64
C VAL A 34 7.41 -11.94 13.46
N GLY A 35 8.35 -12.88 13.49
CA GLY A 35 8.08 -14.31 13.33
C GLY A 35 7.73 -14.71 11.90
N TRP A 36 8.12 -13.93 10.91
CA TRP A 36 7.87 -14.20 9.50
C TRP A 36 8.64 -15.44 9.02
N THR A 37 7.97 -16.30 8.26
CA THR A 37 8.50 -17.54 7.70
C THR A 37 8.24 -17.67 6.20
N GLU A 38 8.81 -18.70 5.57
CA GLU A 38 8.53 -19.05 4.17
C GLU A 38 7.03 -19.32 3.94
N ALA A 39 6.38 -20.01 4.90
CA ALA A 39 4.95 -20.32 4.83
C ALA A 39 4.06 -19.06 4.79
N ASP A 40 4.48 -17.97 5.44
CA ASP A 40 3.79 -16.68 5.34
C ASP A 40 3.93 -16.08 3.94
N GLY A 41 5.08 -16.27 3.30
CA GLY A 41 5.32 -15.89 1.90
C GLY A 41 4.38 -16.63 0.95
N ASP A 42 4.28 -17.95 1.11
CA ASP A 42 3.37 -18.79 0.31
C ASP A 42 1.92 -18.41 0.53
N ALA A 43 1.52 -18.15 1.79
CA ALA A 43 0.17 -17.74 2.12
C ALA A 43 -0.18 -16.38 1.51
N VAL A 44 0.76 -15.42 1.52
CA VAL A 44 0.57 -14.11 0.90
C VAL A 44 0.50 -14.20 -0.62
N ALA A 45 1.32 -15.05 -1.25
CA ALA A 45 1.24 -15.31 -2.68
C ALA A 45 -0.12 -15.93 -3.06
N MET A 46 -0.62 -16.89 -2.29
CA MET A 46 -1.96 -17.45 -2.47
C MET A 46 -3.06 -16.40 -2.28
N ALA A 47 -2.92 -15.52 -1.29
CA ALA A 47 -3.86 -14.44 -1.05
C ALA A 47 -3.92 -13.46 -2.24
N ALA A 48 -2.85 -13.30 -3.02
CA ALA A 48 -2.83 -12.44 -4.21
C ALA A 48 -3.93 -12.80 -5.22
N GLU A 49 -4.20 -14.10 -5.37
CA GLU A 49 -5.23 -14.62 -6.27
C GLU A 49 -6.63 -14.46 -5.67
N VAL A 50 -6.78 -14.72 -4.36
CA VAL A 50 -8.06 -14.57 -3.65
C VAL A 50 -8.51 -13.11 -3.63
N LEU A 51 -7.58 -12.18 -3.41
CA LEU A 51 -7.86 -10.75 -3.28
C LEU A 51 -7.86 -10.02 -4.62
N ALA A 52 -7.53 -10.69 -5.72
CA ALA A 52 -7.53 -10.10 -7.05
C ALA A 52 -8.90 -9.53 -7.42
N GLY A 53 -8.94 -8.26 -7.82
CA GLY A 53 -10.18 -7.56 -8.17
C GLY A 53 -10.96 -7.02 -6.98
N GLN A 54 -10.51 -7.28 -5.75
CA GLN A 54 -11.14 -6.77 -4.51
C GLN A 54 -10.37 -5.60 -3.90
N GLU A 55 -9.25 -5.19 -4.48
CA GLU A 55 -8.34 -4.22 -3.88
C GLU A 55 -9.01 -2.85 -3.64
N GLU A 56 -9.86 -2.40 -4.57
CA GLU A 56 -10.62 -1.15 -4.41
C GLU A 56 -11.66 -1.23 -3.29
N ALA A 57 -12.43 -2.32 -3.22
CA ALA A 57 -13.43 -2.52 -2.18
C ALA A 57 -12.78 -2.59 -0.78
N MET A 58 -11.64 -3.26 -0.65
CA MET A 58 -10.87 -3.31 0.59
C MET A 58 -10.43 -1.91 1.04
N VAL A 59 -9.89 -1.11 0.12
CA VAL A 59 -9.48 0.26 0.41
C VAL A 59 -10.69 1.12 0.79
N ASP A 60 -11.84 0.96 0.14
CA ASP A 60 -13.06 1.70 0.46
C ASP A 60 -13.59 1.35 1.85
N SER A 61 -13.62 0.07 2.22
CA SER A 61 -13.99 -0.36 3.58
C SER A 61 -13.06 0.25 4.63
N TRP A 62 -11.75 0.23 4.40
CA TRP A 62 -10.78 0.84 5.31
C TRP A 62 -10.93 2.37 5.39
N ARG A 63 -11.23 3.02 4.27
CA ARG A 63 -11.49 4.47 4.22
C ARG A 63 -12.76 4.88 4.96
N SER A 64 -13.79 4.03 4.95
CA SER A 64 -14.98 4.24 5.77
C SER A 64 -14.62 4.31 7.26
N ILE A 65 -13.84 3.35 7.75
CA ILE A 65 -13.37 3.30 9.14
C ILE A 65 -12.57 4.56 9.49
N ILE A 66 -11.63 4.98 8.62
CA ILE A 66 -10.89 6.24 8.84
C ILE A 66 -11.85 7.44 8.90
N GLY A 67 -12.86 7.49 8.03
CA GLY A 67 -13.82 8.59 7.96
C GLY A 67 -14.72 8.72 9.18
N GLU A 68 -14.99 7.61 9.87
CA GLU A 68 -15.79 7.57 11.12
C GLU A 68 -15.03 8.11 12.34
N HIS A 69 -13.71 8.30 12.23
CA HIS A 69 -12.86 8.74 13.33
C HIS A 69 -12.19 10.09 13.02
N GLU A 70 -12.68 11.17 13.61
CA GLU A 70 -12.17 12.55 13.37
C GLU A 70 -10.65 12.67 13.51
N HIS A 71 -10.08 12.04 14.54
CA HIS A 71 -8.63 12.07 14.81
C HIS A 71 -7.79 11.36 13.73
N LEU A 72 -8.39 10.52 12.89
CA LEU A 72 -7.77 9.91 11.71
C LEU A 72 -8.11 10.68 10.43
N ALA A 73 -9.38 11.07 10.25
CA ALA A 73 -9.86 11.78 9.07
C ALA A 73 -9.17 13.13 8.84
N LYS A 74 -8.81 13.85 9.92
CA LYS A 74 -8.15 15.16 9.86
C LYS A 74 -6.85 15.19 9.03
N TRP A 75 -6.17 14.05 8.88
CA TRP A 75 -4.94 13.95 8.07
C TRP A 75 -5.18 14.05 6.56
N PHE A 76 -6.44 14.07 6.14
CA PHE A 76 -6.87 14.29 4.76
C PHE A 76 -7.47 15.68 4.56
N PHE A 77 -7.27 16.60 5.50
CA PHE A 77 -7.79 17.97 5.42
C PHE A 77 -6.70 18.90 4.92
N GLY A 78 -7.10 19.91 4.15
CA GLY A 78 -6.23 21.01 3.76
C GLY A 78 -5.97 21.99 4.91
N PRO A 79 -5.10 23.00 4.71
CA PRO A 79 -4.77 24.02 5.71
C PRO A 79 -5.98 24.77 6.29
N GLU A 80 -7.06 24.85 5.51
CA GLU A 80 -8.33 25.49 5.88
C GLU A 80 -9.21 24.63 6.81
N GLY A 81 -8.74 23.45 7.23
CA GLY A 81 -9.49 22.54 8.09
C GLY A 81 -10.66 21.83 7.41
N LYS A 82 -10.65 21.73 6.07
CA LYS A 82 -11.68 21.03 5.28
C LYS A 82 -11.10 19.81 4.56
N PRO A 83 -11.88 18.74 4.32
CA PRO A 83 -11.44 17.60 3.54
C PRO A 83 -10.89 18.01 2.16
N ASP A 84 -9.72 17.48 1.80
CA ASP A 84 -9.14 17.60 0.47
C ASP A 84 -9.52 16.36 -0.36
N GLU A 85 -10.61 16.48 -1.11
CA GLU A 85 -11.12 15.37 -1.93
C GLU A 85 -10.17 15.00 -3.08
N ALA A 86 -9.41 15.97 -3.61
CA ALA A 86 -8.43 15.70 -4.66
C ALA A 86 -7.27 14.87 -4.12
N TYR A 87 -6.76 15.23 -2.94
CA TYR A 87 -5.72 14.47 -2.24
C TYR A 87 -6.22 13.06 -1.87
N LYS A 88 -7.42 12.93 -1.32
CA LYS A 88 -8.04 11.62 -1.00
C LYS A 88 -8.13 10.74 -2.24
N ALA A 89 -8.62 11.26 -3.36
CA ALA A 89 -8.74 10.53 -4.62
C ALA A 89 -7.36 10.11 -5.18
N ALA A 90 -6.35 10.97 -5.08
CA ALA A 90 -4.99 10.66 -5.53
C ALA A 90 -4.33 9.58 -4.67
N VAL A 91 -4.45 9.66 -3.34
CA VAL A 91 -3.91 8.65 -2.42
C VAL A 91 -4.63 7.31 -2.59
N LYS A 92 -5.96 7.30 -2.77
CA LYS A 92 -6.74 6.06 -2.99
C LYS A 92 -6.13 5.19 -4.09
N LYS A 93 -5.77 5.79 -5.23
CA LYS A 93 -5.16 5.05 -6.36
C LYS A 93 -3.87 4.33 -5.95
N ARG A 94 -2.99 4.98 -5.18
CA ARG A 94 -1.74 4.37 -4.69
C ARG A 94 -2.00 3.33 -3.60
N PHE A 95 -3.03 3.52 -2.78
CA PHE A 95 -3.41 2.55 -1.76
C PHE A 95 -3.94 1.26 -2.40
N VAL A 96 -4.82 1.36 -3.40
CA VAL A 96 -5.29 0.18 -4.16
C VAL A 96 -4.11 -0.57 -4.77
N ARG A 97 -3.14 0.15 -5.33
CA ARG A 97 -1.92 -0.46 -5.86
C ARG A 97 -1.07 -1.10 -4.77
N TRP A 98 -0.94 -0.47 -3.60
CA TRP A 98 -0.21 -1.03 -2.46
C TRP A 98 -0.82 -2.34 -1.96
N VAL A 99 -2.15 -2.47 -1.89
CA VAL A 99 -2.81 -3.74 -1.53
C VAL A 99 -2.46 -4.84 -2.53
N ALA A 100 -2.46 -4.52 -3.83
CA ALA A 100 -2.05 -5.45 -4.89
C ALA A 100 -0.57 -5.85 -4.79
N ASP A 101 0.32 -4.89 -4.53
CA ASP A 101 1.76 -5.15 -4.47
C ASP A 101 2.16 -5.95 -3.23
N LEU A 102 1.47 -5.76 -2.09
CA LEU A 102 1.74 -6.48 -0.85
C LEU A 102 1.73 -8.00 -1.03
N CYS A 103 0.87 -8.50 -1.93
CA CYS A 103 0.76 -9.92 -2.20
C CYS A 103 1.58 -10.41 -3.41
N ARG A 104 2.02 -9.49 -4.29
CA ARG A 104 2.58 -9.85 -5.61
C ARG A 104 4.05 -9.48 -5.78
N ARG A 105 4.62 -8.66 -4.90
CA ARG A 105 6.01 -8.22 -4.98
C ARG A 105 6.91 -9.04 -4.07
N GLU A 106 8.11 -9.29 -4.57
CA GLU A 106 9.19 -9.80 -3.74
C GLU A 106 9.62 -8.74 -2.74
N ARG A 107 10.24 -9.19 -1.64
CA ARG A 107 10.77 -8.35 -0.57
C ARG A 107 12.29 -8.31 -0.70
N ASP A 108 12.74 -7.55 -1.69
CA ASP A 108 14.12 -7.43 -2.18
C ASP A 108 14.78 -6.07 -1.89
#